data_AF-H2ISP3-F1
#
_entry.id   AF-H2ISP3-F1
#
_cell.length_a   1.000
_cell.length_b   1.000
_cell.length_c   1.000
_cell.angle_alpha   90.00
_cell.angle_beta   90.00
_cell.angle_gamma   90.00
#
_symmetry.space_group_name_H-M   'P 1'
#
loop_
_entity.id
_entity.type
_entity.pdbx_description
1 polymer ?
#
loop_
_entity_poly.entity_id
_entity_poly.type
_entity_poly.pdbx_seq_one_letter_code
_entity_poly.pdbx_strand_id
1 'polypeptide(L)'
;MLNAILEGKAGRIMLNGSEPQSWRTVFQSYEDLLTAAIWSRVSYLSPAAMDLFFSAMLGINRDSWGKFTSITFWPKYVFPDPADEKMQPFLSGDERFAEPDLVIAFEHTALIIEVKPPAGGRQYLQQWRKELYTYLADDNAKESVHFLALGNLPATTENWFQELKTQFPQVEFHGMEWRRVREVFQYAEWEAPQDKRIVADCLKALALYGIREPLLPWQRFHQFLAATPLSSDFSFLKEQ
;
A
#
# COMPACT_ATOMS: atom_id res chain seq x y z
N MET A 1 8.76 5.44 -17.22
CA MET A 1 8.66 3.97 -17.25
C MET A 1 7.21 3.46 -17.20
N LEU A 2 6.42 3.78 -16.16
CA LEU A 2 5.05 3.25 -16.01
C LEU A 2 4.18 3.41 -17.27
N ASN A 3 4.16 4.59 -17.91
CA ASN A 3 3.42 4.79 -19.16
C ASN A 3 3.85 3.83 -20.27
N ALA A 4 5.14 3.51 -20.42
CA ALA A 4 5.59 2.55 -21.42
C ALA A 4 5.09 1.11 -21.12
N ILE A 5 4.99 0.74 -19.84
CA ILE A 5 4.43 -0.55 -19.42
C ILE A 5 2.92 -0.58 -19.67
N LEU A 6 2.21 0.51 -19.33
CA LEU A 6 0.77 0.64 -19.54
C LEU A 6 0.41 0.61 -21.03
N GLU A 7 1.14 1.33 -21.87
CA GLU A 7 0.89 1.38 -23.32
C GLU A 7 1.46 0.17 -24.08
N GLY A 8 2.01 -0.83 -23.38
CA GLY A 8 2.60 -2.03 -23.99
C GLY A 8 3.87 -1.75 -24.82
N LYS A 9 4.48 -0.57 -24.65
CA LYS A 9 5.70 -0.13 -25.34
C LYS A 9 6.99 -0.56 -24.63
N ALA A 10 6.90 -1.14 -23.44
CA ALA A 10 8.05 -1.67 -22.71
C ALA A 10 8.65 -2.95 -23.33
N GLY A 11 7.91 -3.63 -24.22
CA GLY A 11 8.35 -4.87 -24.85
C GLY A 11 8.16 -6.11 -23.94
N ARG A 12 8.96 -7.14 -24.18
CA ARG A 12 8.93 -8.43 -23.48
C ARG A 12 10.33 -8.80 -22.99
N ILE A 13 10.40 -9.59 -21.92
CA ILE A 13 11.64 -10.09 -21.35
C ILE A 13 11.57 -11.61 -21.12
N MET A 14 12.72 -12.26 -21.20
CA MET A 14 12.90 -13.67 -20.84
C MET A 14 13.34 -13.73 -19.38
N LEU A 15 12.58 -14.41 -18.52
CA LEU A 15 12.98 -14.65 -17.12
C LEU A 15 13.39 -16.11 -16.97
N ASN A 16 14.59 -16.38 -16.45
CA ASN A 16 15.07 -17.74 -16.12
C ASN A 16 14.89 -18.80 -17.23
N GLY A 17 15.01 -18.39 -18.50
CA GLY A 17 14.86 -19.30 -19.65
C GLY A 17 13.40 -19.73 -19.94
N SER A 18 12.40 -19.11 -19.30
CA SER A 18 10.99 -19.32 -19.60
C SER A 18 10.56 -18.60 -20.88
N GLU A 19 9.32 -18.86 -21.33
CA GLU A 19 8.66 -18.10 -22.39
C GLU A 19 8.74 -16.58 -22.16
N PRO A 20 8.88 -15.76 -23.22
CA PRO A 20 8.97 -14.30 -23.08
C PRO A 20 7.72 -13.76 -22.41
N GLN A 21 7.88 -13.01 -21.31
CA GLN A 21 6.78 -12.36 -20.59
C GLN A 21 6.73 -10.87 -20.90
N SER A 22 5.53 -10.28 -20.91
CA SER A 22 5.39 -8.83 -21.04
C SER A 22 5.88 -8.15 -19.75
N TRP A 23 6.49 -6.98 -19.85
CA TRP A 23 6.84 -6.18 -18.67
C TRP A 23 5.64 -5.89 -17.77
N ARG A 24 4.42 -5.82 -18.34
CA ARG A 24 3.18 -5.67 -17.58
C ARG A 24 2.96 -6.84 -16.63
N THR A 25 3.08 -8.06 -17.13
CA THR A 25 2.95 -9.30 -16.34
C THR A 25 3.99 -9.36 -15.24
N VAL A 26 5.24 -9.06 -15.60
CA VAL A 26 6.37 -9.01 -14.65
C VAL A 26 6.10 -7.96 -13.58
N PHE A 27 5.68 -6.75 -13.95
CA PHE A 27 5.39 -5.70 -12.97
C PHE A 27 4.34 -6.17 -11.95
N GLN A 28 3.25 -6.77 -12.44
CA GLN A 28 2.15 -7.27 -11.59
C GLN A 28 2.56 -8.41 -10.64
N SER A 29 3.63 -9.16 -10.94
CA SER A 29 4.07 -10.28 -10.10
C SER A 29 4.94 -9.89 -8.92
N TYR A 30 5.42 -8.64 -8.86
CA TYR A 30 6.26 -8.16 -7.76
C TYR A 30 5.56 -7.09 -6.93
N GLU A 31 5.52 -7.34 -5.63
CA GLU A 31 5.00 -6.46 -4.59
C GLU A 31 5.78 -5.15 -4.49
N ASP A 32 7.11 -5.23 -4.44
CA ASP A 32 8.03 -4.09 -4.39
C ASP A 32 7.77 -3.06 -5.49
N LEU A 33 7.36 -3.52 -6.67
CA LEU A 33 7.06 -2.65 -7.80
C LEU A 33 5.76 -1.88 -7.59
N LEU A 34 4.77 -2.43 -6.87
CA LEU A 34 3.57 -1.72 -6.46
C LEU A 34 3.92 -0.67 -5.41
N THR A 35 4.68 -1.07 -4.39
CA THR A 35 5.18 -0.20 -3.33
C THR A 35 5.90 1.00 -3.94
N ALA A 36 6.92 0.75 -4.77
CA ALA A 36 7.65 1.80 -5.46
C ALA A 36 6.74 2.65 -6.36
N ALA A 37 5.82 2.04 -7.11
CA ALA A 37 4.95 2.78 -8.02
C ALA A 37 4.05 3.79 -7.29
N ILE A 38 3.51 3.42 -6.13
CA ILE A 38 2.60 4.31 -5.40
C ILE A 38 3.39 5.31 -4.57
N TRP A 39 4.29 4.82 -3.71
CA TRP A 39 4.85 5.65 -2.66
C TRP A 39 5.90 6.64 -3.17
N SER A 40 6.59 6.33 -4.27
CA SER A 40 7.49 7.30 -4.91
C SER A 40 6.74 8.47 -5.56
N ARG A 41 5.46 8.29 -5.87
CA ARG A 41 4.59 9.34 -6.41
C ARG A 41 3.98 10.16 -5.28
N VAL A 42 3.53 9.49 -4.23
CA VAL A 42 3.02 10.14 -3.01
C VAL A 42 4.06 11.12 -2.43
N SER A 43 5.36 10.79 -2.50
CA SER A 43 6.42 11.68 -2.02
C SER A 43 6.59 12.99 -2.80
N TYR A 44 5.94 13.13 -3.96
CA TYR A 44 5.95 14.38 -4.75
C TYR A 44 4.68 15.22 -4.57
N LEU A 45 3.73 14.77 -3.75
CA LEU A 45 2.55 15.56 -3.41
C LEU A 45 2.98 16.85 -2.69
N SER A 46 2.20 17.91 -2.88
CA SER A 46 2.36 19.13 -2.10
C SER A 46 2.14 18.85 -0.60
N PRO A 47 2.71 19.65 0.32
CA PRO A 47 2.51 19.44 1.76
C PRO A 47 1.03 19.35 2.17
N ALA A 48 0.17 20.21 1.62
CA ALA A 48 -1.27 20.18 1.90
C ALA A 48 -1.93 18.89 1.38
N ALA A 49 -1.52 18.40 0.21
CA ALA A 49 -2.02 17.13 -0.33
C ALA A 49 -1.51 15.91 0.44
N MET A 50 -0.27 15.93 0.97
CA MET A 50 0.23 14.89 1.87
C MET A 50 -0.58 14.86 3.16
N ASP A 51 -0.81 16.02 3.78
CA ASP A 51 -1.63 16.14 4.99
C ASP A 51 -3.03 15.56 4.76
N LEU A 52 -3.67 15.93 3.65
CA LEU A 52 -4.98 15.40 3.25
C LEU A 52 -4.94 13.87 3.07
N PHE A 53 -3.95 13.36 2.34
CA PHE A 53 -3.81 11.94 2.04
C PHE A 53 -3.65 11.10 3.31
N PHE A 54 -2.70 11.44 4.18
CA PHE A 54 -2.46 10.68 5.42
C PHE A 54 -3.60 10.84 6.43
N SER A 55 -4.20 12.03 6.53
CA SER A 55 -5.39 12.23 7.38
C SER A 55 -6.56 11.36 6.92
N ALA A 56 -6.81 11.28 5.61
CA ALA A 56 -7.89 10.46 5.06
C ALA A 56 -7.65 8.94 5.18
N MET A 57 -6.38 8.53 5.21
CA MET A 57 -6.00 7.13 5.41
C MET A 57 -6.08 6.70 6.88
N LEU A 58 -5.48 7.48 7.77
CA LEU A 58 -5.19 7.04 9.14
C LEU A 58 -6.06 7.73 10.20
N GLY A 59 -6.83 8.74 9.81
CA GLY A 59 -7.69 9.50 10.73
C GLY A 59 -6.90 10.39 11.69
N ILE A 60 -5.64 10.71 11.38
CA ILE A 60 -4.76 11.48 12.25
C ILE A 60 -4.47 12.83 11.60
N ASN A 61 -4.50 13.90 12.40
CA ASN A 61 -4.28 15.25 11.92
C ASN A 61 -2.79 15.61 11.84
N ARG A 62 -2.48 16.65 11.04
CA ARG A 62 -1.11 17.16 10.88
C ARG A 62 -0.46 17.55 12.20
N ASP A 63 -1.21 18.17 13.12
CA ASP A 63 -0.65 18.65 14.39
C ASP A 63 -0.06 17.52 15.24
N SER A 64 -0.58 16.30 15.08
CA SER A 64 -0.05 15.12 15.78
C SER A 64 1.24 14.58 15.16
N TRP A 65 1.44 14.75 13.84
CA TRP A 65 2.56 14.13 13.11
C TRP A 65 3.68 15.11 12.75
N GLY A 66 3.33 16.38 12.54
CA GLY A 66 4.21 17.43 12.04
C GLY A 66 4.47 17.34 10.54
N LYS A 67 5.46 18.09 10.04
CA LYS A 67 5.74 18.15 8.59
C LYS A 67 6.33 16.83 8.09
N PHE A 68 5.93 16.42 6.87
CA PHE A 68 6.63 15.37 6.14
C PHE A 68 8.11 15.72 5.97
N THR A 69 8.98 14.76 6.25
CA THR A 69 10.44 14.92 6.17
C THR A 69 11.03 14.05 5.08
N SER A 70 10.76 12.74 5.12
CA SER A 70 11.32 11.80 4.15
C SER A 70 10.48 10.53 4.02
N ILE A 71 10.74 9.82 2.92
CA ILE A 71 10.31 8.44 2.71
C ILE A 71 11.55 7.61 2.36
N THR A 72 11.70 6.47 3.02
CA THR A 72 12.79 5.52 2.77
C THR A 72 12.18 4.18 2.38
N PHE A 73 12.64 3.63 1.25
CA PHE A 73 12.20 2.34 0.74
C PHE A 73 13.17 1.26 1.18
N TRP A 74 12.61 0.16 1.71
CA TRP A 74 13.37 -1.00 2.18
C TRP A 74 14.58 -0.63 3.07
N PRO A 75 14.41 0.23 4.11
CA PRO A 75 15.48 0.50 5.04
C PRO A 75 15.87 -0.78 5.81
N LYS A 76 17.16 -0.96 6.07
CA LYS A 76 17.67 -2.08 6.86
C LYS A 76 17.96 -1.63 8.27
N TYR A 77 17.24 -2.17 9.24
CA TYR A 77 17.47 -1.92 10.66
C TYR A 77 18.12 -3.15 11.30
N VAL A 78 19.24 -2.94 11.97
CA VAL A 78 20.05 -4.01 12.57
C VAL A 78 19.40 -4.51 13.85
N PHE A 79 19.47 -5.83 14.09
CA PHE A 79 19.03 -6.38 15.37
C PHE A 79 19.99 -5.98 16.50
N PRO A 80 19.49 -5.56 17.67
CA PRO A 80 20.31 -5.39 18.87
C PRO A 80 21.09 -6.66 19.20
N ASP A 81 22.34 -6.50 19.62
CA ASP A 81 23.22 -7.58 20.09
C ASP A 81 23.78 -7.24 21.48
N PRO A 82 23.36 -7.96 22.56
CA PRO A 82 22.43 -9.08 22.54
C PRO A 82 20.97 -8.64 22.33
N ALA A 83 20.16 -9.50 21.71
CA ALA A 83 18.72 -9.25 21.59
C ALA A 83 17.99 -9.48 22.93
N ASP A 84 16.96 -8.67 23.18
CA ASP A 84 16.11 -8.76 24.36
C ASP A 84 15.56 -10.18 24.56
N GLU A 85 15.54 -10.66 25.81
CA GLU A 85 15.04 -12.00 26.17
C GLU A 85 13.62 -12.26 25.65
N LYS A 86 12.77 -11.22 25.60
CA LYS A 86 11.40 -11.29 25.10
C LYS A 86 11.32 -11.50 23.59
N MET A 87 12.35 -11.13 22.85
CA MET A 87 12.45 -11.29 21.40
C MET A 87 13.08 -12.61 20.98
N GLN A 88 13.92 -13.20 21.83
CA GLN A 88 14.60 -14.48 21.56
C GLN A 88 13.68 -15.59 21.01
N PRO A 89 12.45 -15.81 21.50
CA PRO A 89 11.56 -16.84 20.95
C PRO A 89 11.12 -16.61 19.49
N PHE A 90 11.32 -15.41 18.96
CA PHE A 90 10.88 -15.00 17.63
C PHE A 90 12.03 -14.81 16.65
N LEU A 91 13.27 -15.03 17.08
CA LEU A 91 14.47 -14.94 16.25
C LEU A 91 15.02 -16.34 15.99
N SER A 92 15.55 -16.58 14.79
CA SER A 92 16.30 -17.79 14.49
C SER A 92 17.76 -17.69 14.93
N GLY A 93 18.27 -16.46 15.13
CA GLY A 93 19.65 -16.18 15.51
C GLY A 93 20.57 -15.90 14.32
N ASP A 94 20.07 -16.07 13.09
CA ASP A 94 20.82 -15.79 11.86
C ASP A 94 20.45 -14.42 11.25
N GLU A 95 19.38 -13.80 11.75
CA GLU A 95 18.90 -12.52 11.23
C GLU A 95 19.82 -11.38 11.64
N ARG A 96 20.34 -10.64 10.64
CA ARG A 96 21.18 -9.46 10.89
C ARG A 96 20.40 -8.16 10.85
N PHE A 97 19.35 -8.11 10.06
CA PHE A 97 18.49 -6.94 9.90
C PHE A 97 17.05 -7.36 9.59
N ALA A 98 16.11 -6.49 9.91
CA ALA A 98 14.76 -6.51 9.35
C ALA A 98 14.59 -5.33 8.39
N GLU A 99 13.72 -5.50 7.40
CA GLU A 99 13.54 -4.57 6.29
C GLU A 99 12.05 -4.36 6.05
N PRO A 100 11.42 -3.36 6.70
CA PRO A 100 10.06 -2.99 6.35
C PRO A 100 10.04 -2.41 4.93
N ASP A 101 8.91 -2.53 4.23
CA ASP A 101 8.81 -1.97 2.87
C ASP A 101 9.05 -0.46 2.83
N LEU A 102 8.53 0.27 3.82
CA LEU A 102 8.68 1.73 3.91
C LEU A 102 8.80 2.20 5.35
N VAL A 103 9.60 3.26 5.51
CA VAL A 103 9.52 4.16 6.66
C VAL A 103 9.34 5.58 6.17
N ILE A 104 8.26 6.21 6.62
CA ILE A 104 7.95 7.61 6.37
C ILE A 104 8.21 8.40 7.65
N ALA A 105 9.14 9.34 7.60
CA ALA A 105 9.46 10.20 8.72
C ALA A 105 8.69 11.52 8.62
N PHE A 106 8.02 11.87 9.70
CA PHE A 106 7.50 13.20 9.96
C PHE A 106 8.31 13.85 11.09
N GLU A 107 8.03 15.13 11.36
CA GLU A 107 8.73 15.88 12.39
C GLU A 107 8.63 15.19 13.77
N HIS A 108 7.43 14.75 14.15
CA HIS A 108 7.13 14.22 15.49
C HIS A 108 6.93 12.70 15.54
N THR A 109 6.65 12.06 14.40
CA THR A 109 6.33 10.62 14.35
C THR A 109 7.01 9.93 13.16
N ALA A 110 7.07 8.61 13.22
CA ALA A 110 7.31 7.78 12.05
C ALA A 110 6.08 6.93 11.70
N LEU A 111 5.94 6.61 10.42
CA LEU A 111 5.00 5.63 9.90
C LEU A 111 5.80 4.52 9.21
N ILE A 112 5.77 3.33 9.79
CA ILE A 112 6.31 2.10 9.21
C ILE A 112 5.18 1.43 8.44
N ILE A 113 5.44 0.99 7.21
CA ILE A 113 4.43 0.38 6.35
C ILE A 113 4.96 -0.97 5.86
N GLU A 114 4.15 -2.00 6.02
CA GLU A 114 4.34 -3.31 5.41
C GLU A 114 3.24 -3.55 4.38
N VAL A 115 3.63 -3.79 3.15
CA VAL A 115 2.76 -3.87 1.99
C VAL A 115 2.59 -5.33 1.55
N LYS A 116 1.38 -5.69 1.13
CA LYS A 116 1.14 -6.89 0.34
C LYS A 116 0.27 -6.55 -0.87
N PRO A 117 0.49 -7.18 -2.03
CA PRO A 117 -0.28 -6.88 -3.23
C PRO A 117 -1.74 -7.34 -3.05
N PRO A 118 -2.68 -6.77 -3.83
CA PRO A 118 -4.09 -7.18 -3.78
C PRO A 118 -4.33 -8.64 -4.17
N ALA A 119 -3.38 -9.25 -4.88
CA ALA A 119 -3.38 -10.65 -5.25
C ALA A 119 -1.99 -11.24 -5.01
N GLY A 120 -1.90 -12.28 -4.19
CA GLY A 120 -0.63 -12.87 -3.77
C GLY A 120 -0.08 -12.26 -2.48
N GLY A 121 1.00 -12.85 -1.96
CA GLY A 121 1.54 -12.51 -0.64
C GLY A 121 0.56 -12.84 0.50
N ARG A 122 1.01 -12.72 1.75
CA ARG A 122 0.16 -12.62 2.95
C ARG A 122 0.93 -11.81 3.98
N GLN A 123 0.20 -11.21 4.91
CA GLN A 123 0.81 -10.56 6.05
C GLN A 123 1.30 -11.61 7.08
N TYR A 124 2.40 -11.32 7.77
CA TYR A 124 2.98 -12.21 8.77
C TYR A 124 3.32 -11.46 10.06
N LEU A 125 2.69 -11.85 11.17
CA LEU A 125 2.92 -11.26 12.49
C LEU A 125 4.40 -11.23 12.91
N GLN A 126 5.14 -12.32 12.64
CA GLN A 126 6.55 -12.40 13.01
C GLN A 126 7.41 -11.38 12.25
N GLN A 127 7.04 -11.08 11.00
CA GLN A 127 7.73 -10.06 10.21
C GLN A 127 7.50 -8.67 10.81
N TRP A 128 6.23 -8.30 11.08
CA TRP A 128 5.89 -7.02 11.71
C TRP A 128 6.61 -6.82 13.05
N ARG A 129 6.65 -7.89 13.87
CA ARG A 129 7.34 -7.87 15.16
C ARG A 129 8.84 -7.58 15.00
N LYS A 130 9.50 -8.22 14.04
CA LYS A 130 10.92 -8.05 13.76
C LYS A 130 11.21 -6.62 13.28
N GLU A 131 10.43 -6.11 12.34
CA GLU A 131 10.57 -4.76 11.79
C GLU A 131 10.38 -3.68 12.85
N LEU A 132 9.37 -3.82 13.71
CA LEU A 132 9.12 -2.89 14.80
C LEU A 132 10.24 -2.93 15.84
N TYR A 133 10.68 -4.14 16.22
CA TYR A 133 11.74 -4.31 17.21
C TYR A 133 13.05 -3.67 16.74
N THR A 134 13.47 -3.91 15.50
CA THR A 134 14.72 -3.33 14.99
C THR A 134 14.59 -1.83 14.74
N TYR A 135 13.44 -1.35 14.25
CA TYR A 135 13.22 0.10 14.10
C TYR A 135 13.28 0.82 15.44
N LEU A 136 12.58 0.33 16.46
CA LEU A 136 12.49 0.98 17.77
C LEU A 136 13.81 0.98 18.55
N ALA A 137 14.76 0.11 18.16
CA ALA A 137 16.10 0.08 18.72
C ALA A 137 17.11 0.95 17.95
N ASP A 138 16.73 1.52 16.79
CA ASP A 138 17.58 2.42 16.02
C ASP A 138 17.73 3.77 16.75
N ASP A 139 18.94 4.33 16.76
CA ASP A 139 19.22 5.63 17.41
C ASP A 139 18.40 6.79 16.82
N ASN A 140 17.91 6.66 15.58
CA ASN A 140 17.09 7.65 14.91
C ASN A 140 15.58 7.35 14.98
N ALA A 141 15.17 6.35 15.76
CA ALA A 141 13.78 6.01 15.94
C ALA A 141 12.99 7.19 16.51
N LYS A 142 11.77 7.40 16.02
CA LYS A 142 10.84 8.37 16.61
C LYS A 142 10.17 7.77 17.84
N GLU A 143 9.91 8.59 18.85
CA GLU A 143 9.21 8.15 20.07
C GLU A 143 7.76 7.73 19.77
N SER A 144 7.07 8.50 18.92
CA SER A 144 5.74 8.16 18.40
C SER A 144 5.89 7.39 17.09
N VAL A 145 5.26 6.23 17.01
CA VAL A 145 5.33 5.36 15.84
C VAL A 145 3.95 4.86 15.46
N HIS A 146 3.66 4.91 14.17
CA HIS A 146 2.51 4.25 13.58
C HIS A 146 2.98 3.09 12.71
N PHE A 147 2.25 1.99 12.76
CA PHE A 147 2.45 0.84 11.89
C PHE A 147 1.23 0.67 10.98
N LEU A 148 1.45 0.54 9.68
CA LEU A 148 0.40 0.28 8.69
C LEU A 148 0.66 -1.03 7.96
N ALA A 149 -0.20 -2.02 8.20
CA ALA A 149 -0.32 -3.18 7.32
C ALA A 149 -1.23 -2.83 6.14
N LEU A 150 -0.68 -2.78 4.93
CA LEU A 150 -1.40 -2.41 3.72
C LEU A 150 -1.56 -3.60 2.77
N GLY A 151 -2.80 -4.06 2.63
CA GLY A 151 -3.19 -5.10 1.68
C GLY A 151 -3.14 -6.51 2.26
N ASN A 152 -4.08 -7.34 1.79
CA ASN A 152 -4.17 -8.78 2.05
C ASN A 152 -4.13 -9.12 3.55
N LEU A 153 -4.93 -8.40 4.32
CA LEU A 153 -5.03 -8.53 5.77
C LEU A 153 -5.71 -9.86 6.14
N PRO A 154 -5.12 -10.67 7.04
CA PRO A 154 -5.78 -11.86 7.55
C PRO A 154 -6.96 -11.51 8.45
N ALA A 155 -7.93 -12.43 8.58
CA ALA A 155 -9.05 -12.26 9.51
C ALA A 155 -8.61 -12.11 10.98
N THR A 156 -7.38 -12.52 11.31
CA THR A 156 -6.78 -12.43 12.65
C THR A 156 -6.05 -11.12 12.91
N THR A 157 -6.04 -10.16 11.97
CA THR A 157 -5.28 -8.91 12.08
C THR A 157 -5.55 -8.16 13.39
N GLU A 158 -6.80 -8.07 13.84
CA GLU A 158 -7.11 -7.36 15.08
C GLU A 158 -6.46 -8.03 16.30
N ASN A 159 -6.50 -9.36 16.38
CA ASN A 159 -5.83 -10.10 17.45
C ASN A 159 -4.31 -9.87 17.42
N TRP A 160 -3.72 -9.82 16.23
CA TRP A 160 -2.31 -9.52 16.04
C TRP A 160 -1.96 -8.11 16.50
N PHE A 161 -2.82 -7.12 16.23
CA PHE A 161 -2.63 -5.76 16.74
C PHE A 161 -2.70 -5.68 18.26
N GLN A 162 -3.62 -6.39 18.90
CA GLN A 162 -3.67 -6.43 20.37
C GLN A 162 -2.43 -7.09 20.99
N GLU A 163 -1.94 -8.16 20.37
CA GLU A 163 -0.70 -8.83 20.79
C GLU A 163 0.52 -7.90 20.65
N LEU A 164 0.64 -7.23 19.49
CA LEU A 164 1.74 -6.29 19.25
C LEU A 164 1.64 -5.04 20.10
N LYS A 165 0.43 -4.51 20.38
CA LYS A 165 0.25 -3.36 21.29
C LYS A 165 0.69 -3.67 22.71
N THR A 166 0.55 -4.91 23.15
CA THR A 166 1.07 -5.35 24.45
C THR A 166 2.60 -5.37 24.46
N GLN A 167 3.24 -5.70 23.34
CA GLN A 167 4.70 -5.76 23.20
C GLN A 167 5.33 -4.39 22.93
N PHE A 168 4.64 -3.54 22.18
CA PHE A 168 5.08 -2.22 21.69
C PHE A 168 4.00 -1.17 22.00
N PRO A 169 3.81 -0.80 23.29
CA PRO A 169 2.70 0.06 23.71
C PRO A 169 2.73 1.47 23.10
N GLN A 170 3.92 1.95 22.70
CA GLN A 170 4.12 3.24 22.04
C GLN A 170 3.72 3.25 20.56
N VAL A 171 3.41 2.09 19.97
CA VAL A 171 3.06 1.97 18.55
C VAL A 171 1.55 1.97 18.40
N GLU A 172 1.03 2.77 17.47
CA GLU A 172 -0.37 2.70 17.03
C GLU A 172 -0.49 1.90 15.72
N PHE A 173 -1.41 0.94 15.69
CA PHE A 173 -1.52 -0.05 14.61
C PHE A 173 -2.71 0.25 13.69
N HIS A 174 -2.48 0.15 12.39
CA HIS A 174 -3.45 0.41 11.34
C HIS A 174 -3.46 -0.74 10.33
N GLY A 175 -4.65 -1.16 9.94
CA GLY A 175 -4.85 -2.11 8.85
C GLY A 175 -5.66 -1.45 7.74
N MET A 176 -5.16 -1.50 6.50
CA MET A 176 -5.87 -0.98 5.35
C MET A 176 -5.79 -1.91 4.13
N GLU A 177 -6.85 -1.94 3.32
CA GLU A 177 -6.83 -2.56 2.00
C GLU A 177 -6.63 -1.52 0.90
N TRP A 178 -5.97 -1.91 -0.20
CA TRP A 178 -5.66 -1.04 -1.34
C TRP A 178 -6.86 -0.31 -1.95
N ARG A 179 -8.06 -0.90 -1.84
CA ARG A 179 -9.29 -0.25 -2.32
C ARG A 179 -9.54 1.08 -1.58
N ARG A 180 -9.25 1.14 -0.28
CA ARG A 180 -9.39 2.36 0.52
C ARG A 180 -8.40 3.44 0.07
N VAL A 181 -7.14 3.07 -0.18
CA VAL A 181 -6.12 3.99 -0.75
C VAL A 181 -6.62 4.57 -2.08
N ARG A 182 -7.18 3.71 -2.94
CA ARG A 182 -7.76 4.14 -4.22
C ARG A 182 -8.92 5.12 -4.05
N GLU A 183 -9.81 4.88 -3.09
CA GLU A 183 -10.93 5.77 -2.78
C GLU A 183 -10.46 7.16 -2.36
N VAL A 184 -9.42 7.24 -1.52
CA VAL A 184 -8.81 8.53 -1.14
C VAL A 184 -8.29 9.25 -2.39
N PHE A 185 -7.53 8.57 -3.24
CA PHE A 185 -7.06 9.14 -4.51
C PHE A 185 -8.20 9.60 -5.43
N GLN A 186 -9.28 8.82 -5.53
CA GLN A 186 -10.36 9.14 -6.45
C GLN A 186 -11.24 10.30 -5.97
N TYR A 187 -11.56 10.35 -4.67
CA TYR A 187 -12.64 11.19 -4.16
C TYR A 187 -12.18 12.38 -3.31
N ALA A 188 -10.91 12.43 -2.91
CA ALA A 188 -10.38 13.62 -2.25
C ALA A 188 -10.26 14.79 -3.25
N GLU A 189 -10.39 16.00 -2.73
CA GLU A 189 -10.23 17.22 -3.50
C GLU A 189 -8.75 17.61 -3.58
N TRP A 190 -8.13 17.33 -4.73
CA TRP A 190 -6.75 17.73 -5.00
C TRP A 190 -6.76 19.12 -5.64
N GLU A 191 -6.30 20.15 -4.95
CA GLU A 191 -6.37 21.51 -5.48
C GLU A 191 -5.34 21.76 -6.59
N ALA A 192 -4.07 21.45 -6.33
CA ALA A 192 -2.98 21.79 -7.22
C ALA A 192 -2.97 20.90 -8.49
N PRO A 193 -2.70 21.48 -9.68
CA PRO A 193 -2.61 20.70 -10.92
C PRO A 193 -1.53 19.60 -10.89
N GLN A 194 -0.45 19.80 -10.13
CA GLN A 194 0.59 18.79 -9.94
C GLN A 194 0.06 17.57 -9.16
N ASP A 195 -0.63 17.81 -8.04
CA ASP A 195 -1.19 16.74 -7.20
C ASP A 195 -2.20 15.91 -7.99
N LYS A 196 -3.06 16.55 -8.79
CA LYS A 196 -3.99 15.86 -9.71
C LYS A 196 -3.27 14.90 -10.66
N ARG A 197 -2.12 15.31 -11.22
CA ARG A 197 -1.33 14.47 -12.14
C ARG A 197 -0.68 13.30 -11.41
N ILE A 198 -0.12 13.55 -10.23
CA ILE A 198 0.49 12.52 -9.38
C ILE A 198 -0.56 11.46 -9.01
N VAL A 199 -1.73 11.91 -8.54
CA VAL A 199 -2.87 11.05 -8.19
C VAL A 199 -3.36 10.26 -9.40
N ALA A 200 -3.48 10.89 -10.57
CA ALA A 200 -3.87 10.18 -11.79
C ALA A 200 -2.87 9.06 -12.14
N ASP A 201 -1.58 9.28 -11.92
CA ASP A 201 -0.57 8.24 -12.14
C ASP A 201 -0.61 7.14 -11.07
N CYS A 202 -0.90 7.47 -9.81
CA CYS A 202 -1.18 6.47 -8.76
C CYS A 202 -2.40 5.60 -9.11
N LEU A 203 -3.50 6.21 -9.59
CA LEU A 203 -4.70 5.48 -10.00
C LEU A 203 -4.42 4.52 -11.16
N LYS A 204 -3.59 4.92 -12.14
CA LYS A 204 -3.16 4.03 -13.22
C LYS A 204 -2.30 2.87 -12.71
N ALA A 205 -1.40 3.12 -11.76
CA ALA A 205 -0.61 2.07 -11.12
C ALA A 205 -1.50 1.08 -10.35
N LEU A 206 -2.46 1.56 -9.56
CA LEU A 206 -3.44 0.69 -8.88
C LEU A 206 -4.26 -0.15 -9.86
N ALA A 207 -4.73 0.45 -10.96
CA ALA A 207 -5.47 -0.25 -12.00
C ALA A 207 -4.64 -1.34 -12.69
N LEU A 208 -3.33 -1.15 -12.83
CA LEU A 208 -2.40 -2.16 -13.32
C LEU A 208 -2.39 -3.39 -12.39
N TYR A 209 -2.50 -3.23 -11.07
CA TYR A 209 -2.62 -4.35 -10.12
C TYR A 209 -4.06 -4.83 -9.90
N GLY A 210 -4.99 -4.45 -10.78
CA GLY A 210 -6.38 -4.90 -10.69
C GLY A 210 -7.23 -4.14 -9.66
N ILE A 211 -6.67 -3.16 -8.96
CA ILE A 211 -7.42 -2.28 -8.04
C ILE A 211 -8.05 -1.18 -8.90
N ARG A 212 -9.21 -1.51 -9.47
CA ARG A 212 -9.96 -0.64 -10.39
C ARG A 212 -11.08 0.11 -9.66
N GLU A 213 -11.71 1.04 -10.38
CA GLU A 213 -12.95 1.65 -9.92
C GLU A 213 -13.98 0.56 -9.58
N PRO A 214 -14.68 0.66 -8.43
CA PRO A 214 -15.81 -0.21 -8.21
C PRO A 214 -16.78 -0.05 -9.39
N LEU A 215 -17.29 -1.18 -9.89
CA LEU A 215 -18.34 -1.13 -10.89
C LEU A 215 -19.48 -0.28 -10.31
N LEU A 216 -19.98 0.66 -11.12
CA LEU A 216 -21.18 1.40 -10.74
C LEU A 216 -22.28 0.39 -10.39
N PRO A 217 -23.07 0.62 -9.32
CA PRO A 217 -24.14 -0.28 -8.95
C PRO A 217 -24.99 -0.61 -10.18
N TRP A 218 -25.27 -1.89 -10.40
CA TRP A 218 -26.11 -2.37 -11.51
C TRP A 218 -27.44 -1.61 -11.61
N GLN A 219 -27.91 -1.05 -10.50
CA GLN A 219 -29.07 -0.16 -10.45
C GLN A 219 -28.99 1.02 -11.42
N ARG A 220 -27.84 1.68 -11.59
CA ARG A 220 -27.69 2.77 -12.58
C ARG A 220 -27.77 2.23 -14.01
N PHE A 221 -27.25 1.03 -14.26
CA PHE A 221 -27.37 0.36 -15.55
C PHE A 221 -28.82 -0.06 -15.83
N HIS A 222 -29.54 -0.59 -14.83
CA HIS A 222 -30.98 -0.87 -14.92
C HIS A 222 -31.80 0.39 -15.17
N GLN A 223 -31.48 1.50 -14.50
CA GLN A 223 -32.11 2.80 -14.76
C GLN A 223 -31.84 3.28 -16.19
N PHE A 224 -30.60 3.13 -16.67
CA PHE A 224 -30.24 3.44 -18.06
C PHE A 224 -31.00 2.58 -19.08
N LEU A 225 -31.09 1.26 -18.87
CA LEU A 225 -31.85 0.35 -19.72
C LEU A 225 -33.36 0.64 -19.69
N ALA A 226 -33.90 1.01 -18.52
CA ALA A 226 -35.30 1.41 -18.39
C ALA A 226 -35.59 2.73 -19.12
N ALA A 227 -34.65 3.68 -19.08
CA ALA A 227 -34.74 4.97 -19.78
C ALA A 227 -34.40 4.87 -21.27
N THR A 228 -33.67 3.83 -21.68
CA THR A 228 -33.19 3.61 -23.05
C THR A 228 -33.49 2.17 -23.46
N PRO A 229 -34.75 1.84 -23.79
CA PRO A 229 -35.14 0.49 -24.17
C PRO A 229 -34.32 0.07 -25.39
N LEU A 230 -33.67 -1.09 -25.30
CA LEU A 230 -33.00 -1.68 -26.45
C LEU A 230 -34.05 -2.03 -27.52
N SER A 231 -33.72 -1.79 -28.79
CA SER A 231 -34.59 -2.22 -29.90
C SER A 231 -34.86 -3.72 -29.79
N SER A 232 -36.12 -4.09 -30.00
CA SER A 232 -36.58 -5.49 -30.08
C SER A 232 -35.92 -6.29 -31.21
N ASP A 233 -35.20 -5.63 -32.13
CA ASP A 233 -34.55 -6.26 -33.27
C ASP A 233 -33.33 -7.13 -32.90
N PHE A 234 -32.86 -7.07 -31.64
CA PHE A 234 -31.76 -7.88 -31.13
C PHE A 234 -32.21 -8.80 -29.98
N SER A 235 -33.27 -9.58 -30.19
CA SER A 235 -33.56 -10.71 -29.30
C SER A 235 -32.58 -11.86 -29.57
N PHE A 236 -31.53 -11.96 -28.76
CA PHE A 236 -30.62 -13.12 -28.71
C PHE A 236 -31.19 -14.29 -27.89
N LEU A 237 -32.40 -14.16 -27.36
CA LEU A 237 -33.09 -15.19 -26.60
C LEU A 237 -34.36 -15.58 -27.36
N LYS A 238 -34.18 -16.43 -28.39
CA LYS A 238 -35.25 -17.35 -28.78
C LYS A 238 -35.29 -18.43 -27.71
N GLU A 239 -36.33 -18.40 -26.90
CA GLU A 239 -36.68 -19.48 -25.97
C GLU A 239 -36.69 -20.82 -26.73
N GLN A 240 -36.03 -21.83 -26.15
CA GLN A 240 -36.13 -23.24 -26.57
C GLN A 240 -37.42 -23.86 -26.03
#